data_AF-A0A3D4EK41-F1
#
_entry.id   AF-A0A3D4EK41-F1
#
_cell.length_a   1.000
_cell.length_b   1.000
_cell.length_c   1.000
_cell.angle_alpha   90.00
_cell.angle_beta   90.00
_cell.angle_gamma   90.00
#
_symmetry.space_group_name_H-M   'P 1'
#
loop_
_entity.id
_entity.type
_entity.pdbx_description
1 polymer ?
#
loop_
_entity_poly.entity_id
_entity_poly.type
_entity_poly.pdbx_seq_one_letter_code
_entity_poly.pdbx_strand_id
1 'polypeptide(L)'
;KSRYLLPVLIPLALNASFYIEYLVRRFPVLSDKRETIPVYFYFSVITIASVLAAPAALFLFADQLEGSLWFWYASLQISSLFIAIILVKSLQQKRIERAFFAVVVFACAIVSFAFPLVELSYTNEDYEQIAPKVAGLLHEETPLYLFENSSPELIWDLGQRVPVLKTRDGLQLPEQASFYLIVEEERTQEVEELLADYTLQRVHCYDGNITTKADRNYKSRRIGCLYLVKRKN
;
A
#
# COMPACT_ATOMS: atom_id res chain seq x y z
N LYS A 1 -7.34 -16.50 -5.99
CA LYS A 1 -7.71 -15.05 -5.88
C LYS A 1 -7.77 -14.67 -4.41
N SER A 2 -7.15 -13.55 -4.02
CA SER A 2 -7.08 -13.05 -2.63
C SER A 2 -8.43 -13.00 -1.91
N ARG A 3 -9.54 -12.75 -2.63
CA ARG A 3 -10.91 -12.75 -2.10
C ARG A 3 -11.37 -14.03 -1.39
N TYR A 4 -10.75 -15.18 -1.67
CA TYR A 4 -11.09 -16.45 -1.01
C TYR A 4 -10.41 -16.62 0.36
N LEU A 5 -9.46 -15.74 0.71
CA LEU A 5 -8.79 -15.77 2.01
C LEU A 5 -9.62 -15.10 3.10
N LEU A 6 -10.49 -14.14 2.75
CA LEU A 6 -11.23 -13.32 3.71
C LEU A 6 -12.02 -14.15 4.74
N PRO A 7 -12.77 -15.21 4.36
CA PRO A 7 -13.52 -16.02 5.34
C PRO A 7 -12.62 -16.80 6.30
N VAL A 8 -11.36 -17.07 5.92
CA VAL A 8 -10.40 -17.85 6.71
C VAL A 8 -9.65 -16.97 7.72
N LEU A 9 -9.58 -15.66 7.47
CA LEU A 9 -8.84 -14.73 8.35
C LEU A 9 -9.46 -14.61 9.74
N ILE A 10 -10.79 -14.59 9.86
CA ILE A 10 -11.47 -14.48 11.16
C ILE A 10 -11.21 -15.72 12.03
N PRO A 11 -11.47 -16.97 11.57
CA PRO A 11 -11.11 -18.16 12.34
C PRO A 11 -9.61 -18.27 12.65
N LEU A 12 -8.76 -17.88 11.71
CA LEU A 12 -7.31 -17.90 11.91
C LEU A 12 -6.88 -16.94 13.02
N ALA A 13 -7.42 -15.72 13.03
CA ALA A 13 -7.14 -14.72 14.07
C ALA A 13 -7.59 -15.21 15.46
N LEU A 14 -8.75 -15.87 15.55
CA LEU A 14 -9.23 -16.47 16.80
C LEU A 14 -8.28 -17.58 17.28
N ASN A 15 -7.90 -18.50 16.41
CA ASN A 15 -6.95 -19.56 16.75
C ASN A 15 -5.57 -19.00 17.17
N ALA A 16 -5.08 -17.99 16.46
CA ALA A 16 -3.85 -17.30 16.81
C ALA A 16 -3.96 -16.63 18.19
N SER A 17 -5.09 -15.98 18.50
CA SER A 17 -5.31 -15.35 19.81
C SER A 17 -5.29 -16.35 20.96
N PHE A 18 -5.94 -17.52 20.80
CA PHE A 18 -5.89 -18.57 21.82
C PHE A 18 -4.49 -19.13 22.01
N TYR A 19 -3.74 -19.30 20.91
CA TYR A 19 -2.36 -19.76 20.98
C TYR A 19 -1.45 -18.75 21.68
N ILE A 20 -1.56 -17.46 21.35
CA ILE A 20 -0.81 -16.40 22.03
C ILE A 20 -1.17 -16.33 23.52
N GLU A 21 -2.46 -16.39 23.86
CA GLU A 21 -2.92 -16.40 25.26
C GLU A 21 -2.36 -17.60 26.04
N TYR A 22 -2.35 -18.78 25.42
CA TYR A 22 -1.71 -19.97 25.99
C TYR A 22 -0.22 -19.73 26.27
N LEU A 23 0.52 -19.18 25.31
CA LEU A 23 1.95 -18.88 25.48
C LEU A 23 2.17 -17.84 26.58
N VAL A 24 1.38 -16.76 26.64
CA VAL A 24 1.49 -15.75 27.70
C VAL A 24 1.38 -16.37 29.08
N ARG A 25 0.43 -17.30 29.28
CA ARG A 25 0.18 -17.93 30.58
C ARG A 25 1.16 -19.05 30.93
N ARG A 26 1.61 -19.84 29.95
CA ARG A 26 2.32 -21.11 30.21
C ARG A 26 3.78 -21.13 29.80
N PHE A 27 4.25 -20.20 28.97
CA PHE A 27 5.62 -20.22 28.46
C PHE A 27 6.73 -20.22 29.53
N PRO A 28 6.62 -19.52 30.68
CA PRO A 28 7.66 -19.57 31.70
C PRO A 28 7.91 -20.98 32.27
N VAL A 29 6.86 -21.79 32.37
CA VAL A 29 6.88 -23.15 32.94
C VAL A 29 7.00 -24.25 31.89
N LEU A 30 6.93 -23.90 30.60
CA LEU A 30 7.09 -24.85 29.51
C LEU A 30 8.53 -25.37 29.44
N SER A 31 8.67 -26.70 29.43
CA SER A 31 9.94 -27.42 29.33
C SER A 31 10.08 -28.22 28.05
N ASP A 32 8.98 -28.53 27.35
CA ASP A 32 9.05 -29.27 26.10
C ASP A 32 9.71 -28.41 25.01
N LYS A 33 10.77 -28.96 24.42
CA LYS A 33 11.52 -28.34 23.33
C LYS A 33 10.70 -28.26 22.05
N ARG A 34 9.75 -29.17 21.83
CA ARG A 34 8.88 -29.16 20.64
C ARG A 34 7.96 -27.95 20.60
N GLU A 35 7.62 -27.40 21.77
CA GLU A 35 6.76 -26.22 21.88
C GLU A 35 7.58 -24.93 22.04
N THR A 36 8.68 -24.98 22.79
CA THR A 36 9.51 -23.78 23.07
C THR A 36 10.38 -23.37 21.88
N ILE A 37 10.96 -24.32 21.14
CA ILE A 37 11.85 -24.02 19.99
C ILE A 37 11.13 -23.21 18.91
N PRO A 38 9.92 -23.59 18.43
CA PRO A 38 9.22 -22.79 17.42
C PRO A 38 8.97 -21.35 17.84
N VAL A 39 8.65 -21.11 19.11
CA VAL A 39 8.41 -19.77 19.65
C VAL A 39 9.69 -18.94 19.68
N TYR A 40 10.79 -19.50 20.20
CA TYR A 40 12.09 -18.83 20.19
C TYR A 40 12.56 -18.58 18.75
N PHE A 41 12.37 -19.53 17.85
CA PHE A 41 12.72 -19.38 16.44
C PHE A 41 11.96 -18.21 15.80
N TYR A 42 10.63 -18.16 15.95
CA TYR A 42 9.80 -17.09 15.41
C TYR A 42 10.27 -15.71 15.87
N PHE A 43 10.38 -15.50 17.19
CA PHE A 43 10.80 -14.19 17.72
C PHE A 43 12.27 -13.87 17.42
N SER A 44 13.14 -14.88 17.29
CA SER A 44 14.54 -14.67 16.87
C SER A 44 14.62 -14.20 15.43
N VAL A 45 13.83 -14.77 14.51
CA VAL A 45 13.74 -14.30 13.11
C VAL A 45 13.28 -12.84 13.07
N ILE A 46 12.24 -12.49 13.84
CA ILE A 46 11.78 -11.09 13.91
C ILE A 46 12.83 -10.18 14.53
N THR A 47 13.55 -10.63 15.56
CA THR A 47 14.64 -9.87 16.17
C THR A 47 15.74 -9.59 15.16
N ILE A 48 16.18 -10.60 14.41
CA ILE A 48 17.18 -10.47 13.34
C ILE A 48 16.68 -9.50 12.27
N ALA A 49 15.42 -9.64 11.82
CA ALA A 49 14.83 -8.72 10.86
C ALA A 49 14.83 -7.27 11.37
N SER A 50 14.48 -7.05 12.64
CA SER A 50 14.52 -5.70 13.23
C SER A 50 15.92 -5.12 13.33
N VAL A 51 16.93 -5.93 13.64
CA VAL A 51 18.34 -5.47 13.68
C VAL A 51 18.85 -5.15 12.28
N LEU A 52 18.48 -5.96 11.27
CA LEU A 52 18.97 -5.84 9.90
C LEU A 52 18.20 -4.82 9.05
N ALA A 53 16.97 -4.45 9.42
CA ALA A 53 16.10 -3.61 8.60
C ALA A 53 16.79 -2.30 8.14
N ALA A 54 17.38 -1.57 9.08
CA ALA A 54 18.02 -0.29 8.78
C ALA A 54 19.43 -0.43 8.16
N PRO A 55 20.34 -1.30 8.64
CA PRO A 55 21.59 -1.57 7.93
C PRO A 55 21.40 -2.04 6.49
N ALA A 56 20.37 -2.86 6.22
CA ALA A 56 20.04 -3.29 4.88
C ALA A 56 19.54 -2.11 4.01
N ALA A 57 18.68 -1.25 4.56
CA ALA A 57 18.24 -0.04 3.86
C ALA A 57 19.41 0.89 3.52
N LEU A 58 20.35 1.08 4.45
CA LEU A 58 21.55 1.87 4.20
C LEU A 58 22.42 1.23 3.12
N PHE A 59 22.67 -0.08 3.20
CA PHE A 59 23.51 -0.79 2.23
C PHE A 59 22.94 -0.74 0.81
N LEU A 60 21.62 -0.80 0.66
CA LEU A 60 20.96 -0.80 -0.65
C LEU A 60 20.74 0.60 -1.23
N PHE A 61 20.52 1.61 -0.39
CA PHE A 61 20.03 2.92 -0.81
C PHE A 61 20.89 4.10 -0.33
N ALA A 62 22.12 3.87 0.16
CA ALA A 62 22.99 4.91 0.70
C ALA A 62 23.11 6.15 -0.21
N ASP A 63 23.31 5.93 -1.51
CA ASP A 63 23.53 7.01 -2.48
C ASP A 63 22.26 7.81 -2.80
N GLN A 64 21.08 7.32 -2.42
CA GLN A 64 19.79 7.93 -2.69
C GLN A 64 19.16 8.59 -1.45
N LEU A 65 19.80 8.43 -0.28
CA LEU A 65 19.34 9.04 0.96
C LEU A 65 19.69 10.53 1.00
N GLU A 66 18.72 11.36 0.63
CA GLU A 66 18.88 12.82 0.62
C GLU A 66 17.81 13.54 1.47
N GLY A 67 18.15 14.74 1.95
CA GLY A 67 17.23 15.64 2.63
C GLY A 67 16.47 15.01 3.80
N SER A 68 15.13 15.05 3.74
CA SER A 68 14.24 14.54 4.79
C SER A 68 14.24 13.01 4.92
N LEU A 69 14.77 12.27 3.95
CA LEU A 69 14.84 10.80 4.03
C LEU A 69 15.75 10.33 5.17
N TRP A 70 16.76 11.12 5.53
CA TRP A 70 17.60 10.86 6.70
C TRP A 70 16.80 10.83 8.01
N PHE A 71 15.78 11.67 8.14
CA PHE A 71 14.92 11.68 9.31
C PHE A 71 14.12 10.38 9.44
N TRP A 72 13.55 9.91 8.33
CA TRP A 72 12.79 8.65 8.28
C TRP A 72 13.70 7.45 8.55
N TYR A 73 14.87 7.42 7.92
CA TYR A 73 15.89 6.39 8.14
C TYR A 73 16.35 6.33 9.61
N ALA A 74 16.69 7.48 10.21
CA ALA A 74 17.10 7.55 11.60
C ALA A 74 15.99 7.09 12.56
N SER A 75 14.75 7.48 12.29
CA SER A 75 13.58 7.05 13.07
C SER A 75 13.36 5.54 12.97
N LEU A 76 13.50 4.95 11.77
CA LEU A 76 13.44 3.51 11.56
C LEU A 76 14.57 2.78 12.31
N GLN A 77 15.79 3.29 12.25
CA GLN A 77 16.95 2.69 12.93
C GLN A 77 16.80 2.68 14.46
N ILE A 78 16.44 3.83 15.05
CA ILE A 78 16.28 3.97 16.50
C ILE A 78 15.13 3.08 16.98
N SER A 79 13.98 3.13 16.30
CA SER A 79 12.81 2.34 16.67
C SER A 79 13.09 0.83 16.56
N SER A 80 13.71 0.38 15.46
CA SER A 80 14.02 -1.04 15.24
C SER A 80 15.04 -1.58 16.25
N LEU A 81 16.09 -0.81 16.59
CA LEU A 81 17.08 -1.23 17.59
C LEU A 81 16.45 -1.31 19.00
N PHE A 82 15.61 -0.34 19.36
CA PHE A 82 14.90 -0.35 20.64
C PHE A 82 13.99 -1.58 20.76
N ILE A 83 13.25 -1.90 19.70
CA ILE A 83 12.38 -3.07 19.61
C ILE A 83 13.19 -4.37 19.70
N ALA A 84 14.33 -4.46 19.01
CA ALA A 84 15.21 -5.62 19.08
C ALA A 84 15.67 -5.88 20.53
N ILE A 85 16.05 -4.83 21.26
CA ILE A 85 16.45 -4.93 22.67
C ILE A 85 15.28 -5.43 23.53
N ILE A 86 14.06 -4.93 23.30
CA ILE A 86 12.86 -5.41 24.01
C ILE A 86 12.59 -6.88 23.71
N LEU A 87 12.70 -7.31 22.44
CA LEU A 87 12.49 -8.70 22.03
C LEU A 87 13.49 -9.62 22.74
N VAL A 88 14.79 -9.31 22.68
CA VAL A 88 15.84 -10.11 23.35
C VAL A 88 15.59 -10.21 24.86
N LYS A 89 15.33 -9.08 25.53
CA LYS A 89 15.04 -9.08 26.98
C LYS A 89 13.78 -9.87 27.31
N SER A 90 12.73 -9.76 26.50
CA SER A 90 11.47 -10.47 26.70
C SER A 90 11.65 -11.99 26.57
N LEU A 91 12.45 -12.43 25.60
CA LEU A 91 12.77 -13.85 25.39
C LEU A 91 13.63 -14.43 26.52
N GLN A 92 14.64 -13.68 26.99
CA GLN A 92 15.48 -14.08 28.13
C GLN A 92 14.65 -14.19 29.43
N GLN A 93 13.71 -13.27 29.64
CA GLN A 93 12.81 -13.28 30.80
C GLN A 93 11.60 -14.21 30.65
N LYS A 94 11.47 -14.92 29.50
CA LYS A 94 10.30 -15.73 29.13
C LYS A 94 8.96 -14.97 29.19
N ARG A 95 8.97 -13.65 29.01
CA ARG A 95 7.78 -12.78 29.02
C ARG A 95 7.23 -12.63 27.60
N ILE A 96 6.51 -13.65 27.12
CA ILE A 96 6.00 -13.69 25.74
C ILE A 96 5.02 -12.55 25.42
N GLU A 97 4.24 -12.10 26.39
CA GLU A 97 3.33 -10.95 26.21
C GLU A 97 4.07 -9.72 25.71
N ARG A 98 5.21 -9.39 26.33
CA ARG A 98 6.05 -8.25 25.91
C ARG A 98 6.65 -8.47 24.53
N ALA A 99 7.07 -9.69 24.22
CA ALA A 99 7.60 -10.03 22.91
C ALA A 99 6.53 -9.87 21.82
N PHE A 100 5.29 -10.34 22.08
CA PHE A 100 4.16 -10.19 21.17
C PHE A 100 3.85 -8.73 20.87
N PHE A 101 3.71 -7.90 21.90
CA PHE A 101 3.44 -6.47 21.70
C PHE A 101 4.62 -5.74 21.04
N ALA A 102 5.87 -6.17 21.27
CA ALA A 102 7.03 -5.63 20.55
C ALA A 102 6.94 -5.90 19.04
N VAL A 103 6.44 -7.07 18.62
CA VAL A 103 6.19 -7.37 17.19
C VAL A 103 5.09 -6.47 16.62
N VAL A 104 4.02 -6.22 17.38
CA VAL A 104 2.94 -5.30 16.95
C VAL A 104 3.50 -3.88 16.77
N VAL A 105 4.26 -3.39 17.74
CA VAL A 105 4.93 -2.08 17.67
C VAL A 105 5.92 -2.03 16.51
N PHE A 106 6.61 -3.13 16.20
CA PHE A 106 7.49 -3.20 15.03
C PHE A 106 6.74 -3.06 13.72
N ALA A 107 5.58 -3.71 13.57
CA ALA A 107 4.73 -3.53 12.40
C ALA A 107 4.29 -2.07 12.25
N CYS A 108 3.89 -1.41 13.35
CA CYS A 108 3.56 0.01 13.34
C CYS A 108 4.76 0.90 12.95
N ALA A 109 5.96 0.58 13.45
CA ALA A 109 7.19 1.32 13.13
C ALA A 109 7.56 1.17 11.64
N ILE A 110 7.42 -0.02 11.05
CA ILE A 110 7.63 -0.24 9.61
C ILE A 110 6.65 0.62 8.81
N VAL A 111 5.36 0.57 9.12
CA VAL A 111 4.35 1.36 8.39
C VAL A 111 4.62 2.87 8.51
N SER A 112 5.06 3.33 9.69
CA SER A 112 5.26 4.76 9.94
C SER A 112 6.58 5.30 9.37
N PHE A 113 7.66 4.52 9.42
CA PHE A 113 9.01 5.00 9.13
C PHE A 113 9.66 4.33 7.92
N ALA A 114 9.35 3.06 7.63
CA ALA A 114 9.89 2.38 6.45
C ALA A 114 9.08 2.70 5.19
N PHE A 115 7.76 2.89 5.31
CA PHE A 115 6.91 3.18 4.15
C PHE A 115 7.31 4.47 3.41
N PRO A 116 7.66 5.59 4.08
CA PRO A 116 8.22 6.77 3.41
C PRO A 116 9.54 6.51 2.67
N LEU A 117 10.27 5.45 3.00
CA LEU A 117 11.52 5.06 2.34
C LEU A 117 11.28 4.08 1.17
N VAL A 118 10.07 3.56 0.99
CA VAL A 118 9.76 2.58 -0.07
C VAL A 118 9.92 3.19 -1.47
N GLU A 119 9.74 4.51 -1.61
CA GLU A 119 9.95 5.22 -2.88
C GLU A 119 11.38 5.06 -3.41
N LEU A 120 12.38 4.85 -2.53
CA LEU A 120 13.76 4.56 -2.94
C LEU A 120 13.89 3.25 -3.73
N SER A 121 12.95 2.33 -3.54
CA SER A 121 12.93 1.06 -4.28
C SER A 121 12.27 1.18 -5.65
N TYR A 122 11.68 2.34 -5.97
CA TYR A 122 11.02 2.54 -7.25
C TYR A 122 12.06 2.73 -8.34
N THR A 123 11.86 2.01 -9.44
CA THR A 123 12.74 2.09 -10.61
C THR A 123 12.08 2.86 -11.75
N ASN A 124 10.79 3.17 -11.64
CA ASN A 124 10.09 4.00 -12.60
C ASN A 124 10.31 5.49 -12.28
N GLU A 125 11.04 6.18 -13.15
CA GLU A 125 11.24 7.64 -13.03
C GLU A 125 9.94 8.42 -13.34
N ASP A 126 9.02 7.82 -14.10
CA ASP A 126 7.73 8.41 -14.46
C ASP A 126 6.64 8.17 -13.38
N TYR A 127 6.99 7.55 -12.22
CA TYR A 127 5.99 7.24 -11.19
C TYR A 127 5.33 8.50 -10.65
N GLU A 128 4.00 8.54 -10.72
CA GLU A 128 3.22 9.68 -10.21
C GLU A 128 1.89 9.20 -9.61
N GLN A 129 1.61 9.64 -8.38
CA GLN A 129 0.36 9.34 -7.68
C GLN A 129 -0.79 10.21 -8.19
N ILE A 130 -1.93 9.60 -8.49
CA ILE A 130 -3.11 10.32 -8.99
C ILE A 130 -3.86 11.07 -7.88
N ALA A 131 -4.01 10.48 -6.69
CA ALA A 131 -4.78 11.04 -5.56
C ALA A 131 -4.52 12.52 -5.27
N PRO A 132 -3.28 12.96 -4.96
CA PRO A 132 -3.03 14.35 -4.58
C PRO A 132 -3.31 15.33 -5.72
N LYS A 133 -3.24 14.86 -6.98
CA LYS A 133 -3.41 15.69 -8.18
C LYS A 133 -4.88 15.90 -8.52
N VAL A 134 -5.73 14.91 -8.27
CA VAL A 134 -7.17 14.99 -8.53
C VAL A 134 -7.98 15.42 -7.31
N ALA A 135 -7.38 15.44 -6.12
CA ALA A 135 -8.03 15.86 -4.88
C ALA A 135 -8.63 17.28 -4.98
N GLY A 136 -7.94 18.22 -5.65
CA GLY A 136 -8.44 19.57 -5.88
C GLY A 136 -9.69 19.61 -6.76
N LEU A 137 -9.73 18.77 -7.79
CA LEU A 137 -10.82 18.72 -8.79
C LEU A 137 -12.14 18.20 -8.20
N LEU A 138 -12.09 17.47 -7.09
CA LEU A 138 -13.29 16.96 -6.41
C LEU A 138 -14.05 18.03 -5.61
N HIS A 139 -13.40 19.16 -5.33
CA HIS A 139 -14.00 20.30 -4.62
C HIS A 139 -14.34 21.46 -5.55
N GLU A 140 -14.05 21.34 -6.85
CA GLU A 140 -14.40 22.32 -7.86
C GLU A 140 -15.82 22.11 -8.38
N GLU A 141 -16.36 23.11 -9.08
CA GLU A 141 -17.70 23.05 -9.69
C GLU A 141 -17.77 22.01 -10.83
N THR A 142 -16.62 21.58 -11.37
CA THR A 142 -16.54 20.60 -12.45
C THR A 142 -16.42 19.20 -11.87
N PRO A 143 -17.43 18.33 -12.04
CA PRO A 143 -17.42 17.01 -11.42
C PRO A 143 -16.35 16.10 -12.04
N LEU A 144 -15.78 15.23 -11.20
CA LEU A 144 -14.84 14.19 -11.58
C LEU A 144 -15.53 12.83 -11.60
N TYR A 145 -15.41 12.11 -12.72
CA TYR A 145 -15.92 10.76 -12.90
C TYR A 145 -14.80 9.77 -13.24
N LEU A 146 -15.00 8.53 -12.83
CA LEU A 146 -14.25 7.38 -13.32
C LEU A 146 -15.04 6.73 -14.46
N PHE A 147 -14.39 6.28 -15.54
CA PHE A 147 -15.12 5.73 -16.68
C PHE A 147 -15.97 4.49 -16.34
N GLU A 148 -15.38 3.48 -15.72
CA GLU A 148 -16.08 2.28 -15.21
C GLU A 148 -15.45 1.88 -13.86
N ASN A 149 -15.85 0.74 -13.29
CA ASN A 149 -15.08 0.10 -12.22
C ASN A 149 -13.70 -0.29 -12.75
N SER A 150 -12.74 0.62 -12.57
CA SER A 150 -11.37 0.45 -13.02
C SER A 150 -10.61 -0.64 -12.25
N SER A 151 -9.37 -0.87 -12.66
CA SER A 151 -8.44 -1.73 -11.93
C SER A 151 -8.44 -1.39 -10.42
N PRO A 152 -8.42 -2.40 -9.53
CA PRO A 152 -8.35 -2.17 -8.08
C PRO A 152 -7.19 -1.28 -7.68
N GLU A 153 -6.08 -1.34 -8.42
CA GLU A 153 -4.91 -0.50 -8.21
C GLU A 153 -5.20 0.99 -8.45
N LEU A 154 -5.85 1.34 -9.58
CA LEU A 154 -6.21 2.74 -9.88
C LEU A 154 -7.25 3.27 -8.89
N ILE A 155 -8.24 2.45 -8.51
CA ILE A 155 -9.23 2.81 -7.48
C ILE A 155 -8.56 3.07 -6.14
N TRP A 156 -7.53 2.30 -5.79
CA TRP A 156 -6.79 2.48 -4.54
C TRP A 156 -5.93 3.75 -4.57
N ASP A 157 -5.26 4.01 -5.69
CA ASP A 157 -4.40 5.19 -5.86
C ASP A 157 -5.19 6.51 -5.86
N LEU A 158 -6.50 6.47 -6.16
CA LEU A 158 -7.40 7.64 -6.03
C LEU A 158 -7.64 8.05 -4.57
N GLY A 159 -7.42 7.16 -3.61
CA GLY A 159 -7.57 7.42 -2.17
C GLY A 159 -9.00 7.68 -1.69
N GLN A 160 -9.97 7.83 -2.59
CA GLN A 160 -11.37 8.11 -2.28
C GLN A 160 -12.33 7.59 -3.34
N ARG A 161 -13.61 7.54 -2.99
CA ARG A 161 -14.64 7.06 -3.89
C ARG A 161 -15.00 8.14 -4.92
N VAL A 162 -14.73 7.85 -6.18
CA VAL A 162 -15.12 8.68 -7.34
C VAL A 162 -16.38 8.08 -7.98
N PRO A 163 -17.40 8.89 -8.37
CA PRO A 163 -18.57 8.39 -9.08
C PRO A 163 -18.18 7.81 -10.44
N VAL A 164 -18.92 6.80 -10.89
CA VAL A 164 -18.62 6.06 -12.12
C VAL A 164 -19.60 6.46 -13.23
N LEU A 165 -19.07 6.75 -14.43
CA LEU A 165 -19.86 7.19 -15.58
C LEU A 165 -20.63 6.01 -16.23
N LYS A 166 -19.97 4.86 -16.41
CA LYS A 166 -20.55 3.64 -16.98
C LYS A 166 -20.83 2.64 -15.86
N THR A 167 -22.11 2.46 -15.56
CA THR A 167 -22.58 1.47 -14.57
C THR A 167 -23.17 0.26 -15.28
N ARG A 168 -23.56 -0.78 -14.51
CA ARG A 168 -24.26 -1.94 -15.07
C ARG A 168 -25.58 -1.59 -15.75
N ASP A 169 -26.19 -0.49 -15.30
CA ASP A 169 -27.49 -0.01 -15.79
C ASP A 169 -27.34 0.90 -17.03
N GLY A 170 -26.10 1.16 -17.48
CA GLY A 170 -25.79 1.95 -18.66
C GLY A 170 -24.88 3.15 -18.39
N LEU A 171 -24.75 4.00 -19.41
CA LEU A 171 -23.97 5.23 -19.36
C LEU A 171 -24.80 6.36 -18.73
N GLN A 172 -24.32 6.91 -17.62
CA GLN A 172 -24.95 8.03 -16.90
C GLN A 172 -24.16 9.30 -17.19
N LEU A 173 -24.57 10.05 -18.20
CA LEU A 173 -23.93 11.32 -18.56
C LEU A 173 -24.38 12.43 -17.61
N PRO A 174 -23.46 13.29 -17.12
CA PRO A 174 -23.82 14.43 -16.29
C PRO A 174 -24.58 15.50 -17.09
N GLU A 175 -25.41 16.28 -16.41
CA GLU A 175 -26.14 17.41 -17.02
C GLU A 175 -25.22 18.59 -17.38
N GLN A 176 -24.06 18.70 -16.72
CA GLN A 176 -23.09 19.77 -16.98
C GLN A 176 -22.44 19.65 -18.36
N ALA A 177 -22.16 20.80 -18.97
CA ALA A 177 -21.53 20.89 -20.29
C ALA A 177 -20.07 20.40 -20.31
N SER A 178 -19.42 20.35 -19.14
CA SER A 178 -18.05 19.89 -18.97
C SER A 178 -17.86 19.09 -17.69
N PHE A 179 -17.04 18.05 -17.75
CA PHE A 179 -16.67 17.21 -16.61
C PHE A 179 -15.29 16.61 -16.80
N TYR A 180 -14.66 16.21 -15.70
CA TYR A 180 -13.41 15.45 -15.73
C TYR A 180 -13.71 13.95 -15.77
N LEU A 181 -12.93 13.21 -16.55
CA LEU A 181 -13.05 11.77 -16.70
C LEU A 181 -11.68 11.11 -16.55
N ILE A 182 -11.60 10.16 -15.62
CA ILE A 182 -10.43 9.30 -15.46
C ILE A 182 -10.67 8.00 -16.22
N VAL A 183 -9.72 7.66 -17.08
CA VAL A 183 -9.76 6.49 -17.97
C VAL A 183 -8.46 5.71 -17.82
N GLU A 184 -8.54 4.39 -17.74
CA GLU A 184 -7.35 3.53 -17.86
C GLU A 184 -6.76 3.65 -19.27
N GLU A 185 -5.44 3.74 -19.38
CA GLU A 185 -4.77 3.94 -20.67
C GLU A 185 -5.25 2.93 -21.75
N GLU A 186 -5.37 1.65 -21.38
CA GLU A 186 -5.83 0.55 -22.26
C GLU A 186 -7.24 0.75 -22.83
N ARG A 187 -8.05 1.59 -22.20
CA ARG A 187 -9.47 1.82 -22.55
C ARG A 187 -9.71 3.16 -23.21
N THR A 188 -8.66 3.95 -23.44
CA THR A 188 -8.77 5.27 -24.07
C THR A 188 -9.55 5.21 -25.39
N GLN A 189 -9.25 4.22 -26.24
CA GLN A 189 -9.92 4.06 -27.53
C GLN A 189 -11.42 3.75 -27.38
N GLU A 190 -11.81 2.89 -26.42
CA GLU A 190 -13.23 2.59 -26.14
C GLU A 190 -13.98 3.87 -25.74
N VAL A 191 -13.35 4.73 -24.94
CA VAL A 191 -13.96 5.97 -24.46
C VAL A 191 -14.10 7.00 -25.59
N GLU A 192 -13.09 7.13 -26.45
CA GLU A 192 -13.15 8.02 -27.62
C GLU A 192 -14.27 7.62 -28.58
N GLU A 193 -14.49 6.32 -28.80
CA GLU A 193 -15.59 5.80 -29.61
C GLU A 193 -16.96 6.03 -28.94
N LEU A 194 -17.07 5.78 -27.63
CA LEU A 194 -18.32 5.94 -26.89
C LEU A 194 -18.75 7.40 -26.73
N LEU A 195 -17.79 8.31 -26.58
CA LEU A 195 -18.01 9.74 -26.38
C LEU A 195 -17.70 10.54 -27.66
N ALA A 196 -17.96 9.97 -28.84
CA ALA A 196 -17.70 10.62 -30.12
C ALA A 196 -18.41 11.99 -30.28
N ASP A 197 -19.55 12.20 -29.61
CA ASP A 197 -20.29 13.47 -29.58
C ASP A 197 -19.68 14.53 -28.65
N TYR A 198 -18.60 14.18 -27.95
CA TYR A 198 -17.87 15.06 -27.04
C TYR A 198 -16.47 15.36 -27.58
N THR A 199 -15.92 16.48 -27.13
CA THR A 199 -14.51 16.83 -27.30
C THR A 199 -13.76 16.37 -26.06
N LEU A 200 -12.86 15.41 -26.22
CA LEU A 200 -12.00 14.89 -25.17
C LEU A 200 -10.65 15.58 -25.26
N GLN A 201 -10.28 16.33 -24.23
CA GLN A 201 -8.96 16.93 -24.11
C GLN A 201 -8.18 16.19 -23.03
N ARG A 202 -7.11 15.48 -23.40
CA ARG A 202 -6.21 14.83 -22.44
C ARG A 202 -5.46 15.90 -21.65
N VAL A 203 -5.64 15.89 -20.34
CA VAL A 203 -4.94 16.81 -19.43
C VAL A 203 -3.58 16.23 -19.07
N HIS A 204 -3.55 15.01 -18.55
CA HIS A 204 -2.33 14.32 -18.12
C HIS A 204 -2.60 12.82 -17.93
N CYS A 205 -1.54 11.99 -17.92
CA CYS A 205 -1.63 10.58 -17.53
C CYS A 205 -0.69 10.31 -16.37
N TYR A 206 -1.21 9.70 -15.32
CA TYR A 206 -0.50 9.38 -14.11
C TYR A 206 -0.10 7.90 -14.13
N ASP A 207 1.20 7.62 -14.06
CA ASP A 207 1.74 6.27 -14.07
C ASP A 207 1.93 5.75 -12.63
N GLY A 208 1.02 4.89 -12.18
CA GLY A 208 1.10 4.25 -10.86
C GLY A 208 2.06 3.05 -10.80
N ASN A 209 2.84 2.77 -11.85
CA ASN A 209 3.81 1.67 -11.84
C ASN A 209 5.09 2.06 -11.09
N ILE A 210 5.53 1.21 -10.16
CA ILE A 210 6.79 1.40 -9.41
C ILE A 210 8.02 0.82 -10.13
N THR A 211 7.80 0.01 -11.17
CA THR A 211 8.85 -0.64 -11.98
C THR A 211 8.96 0.01 -13.35
N THR A 212 10.13 -0.09 -14.00
CA THR A 212 10.29 0.38 -15.39
C THR A 212 9.40 -0.38 -16.39
N LYS A 213 9.17 0.23 -17.56
CA LYS A 213 8.39 -0.34 -18.68
C LYS A 213 8.93 -1.68 -19.20
N ALA A 214 10.21 -1.96 -18.99
CA ALA A 214 10.85 -3.21 -19.39
C ALA A 214 10.52 -4.39 -18.44
N ASP A 215 10.05 -4.11 -17.22
CA ASP A 215 9.69 -5.14 -16.25
C ASP A 215 8.34 -5.80 -16.60
N ARG A 216 8.28 -7.13 -16.48
CA ARG A 216 7.03 -7.90 -16.64
C ARG A 216 5.91 -7.45 -15.68
N ASN A 217 6.25 -6.81 -14.58
CA ASN A 217 5.32 -6.30 -13.57
C ASN A 217 4.75 -4.94 -13.93
N TYR A 218 5.29 -4.26 -14.94
CA TYR A 218 4.68 -3.07 -15.51
C TYR A 218 3.33 -3.43 -16.14
N LYS A 219 2.29 -2.64 -15.82
CA LYS A 219 0.93 -2.86 -16.31
C LYS A 219 0.29 -1.52 -16.71
N SER A 220 -0.18 -1.44 -17.94
CA SER A 220 -0.91 -0.28 -18.47
C SER A 220 -2.22 -0.01 -17.73
N ARG A 221 -2.90 -1.02 -17.18
CA ARG A 221 -4.05 -0.84 -16.27
C ARG A 221 -3.78 -0.03 -14.98
N ARG A 222 -2.52 0.25 -14.65
CA ARG A 222 -2.12 1.11 -13.51
C ARG A 222 -1.92 2.57 -13.93
N ILE A 223 -2.09 2.88 -15.22
CA ILE A 223 -1.96 4.22 -15.78
C ILE A 223 -3.35 4.82 -15.90
N GLY A 224 -3.57 5.91 -15.16
CA GLY A 224 -4.83 6.66 -15.16
C GLY A 224 -4.67 7.96 -15.93
N CYS A 225 -5.36 8.09 -17.06
CA CYS A 225 -5.39 9.30 -17.87
C CYS A 225 -6.60 10.17 -17.51
N LEU A 226 -6.33 11.43 -17.21
CA LEU A 226 -7.33 12.46 -16.91
C LEU A 226 -7.69 13.21 -18.20
N TYR A 227 -8.98 13.23 -18.51
CA TYR A 227 -9.55 13.97 -19.62
C TYR A 227 -10.48 15.06 -19.12
N LEU A 228 -10.44 16.21 -19.77
CA LEU A 228 -11.50 17.21 -19.70
C LEU A 228 -12.45 16.96 -20.86
N VAL A 229 -13.67 16.53 -20.56
CA VAL A 229 -14.71 16.23 -21.55
C VAL A 229 -15.63 17.43 -21.67
N LYS A 230 -15.85 17.90 -22.89
CA LYS A 230 -16.77 19.00 -23.21
C LYS A 230 -17.74 18.56 -24.29
N ARG A 231 -19.02 18.89 -24.15
CA ARG A 231 -20.01 18.61 -25.20
C ARG A 231 -19.65 19.39 -26.47
N LYS A 232 -19.72 18.76 -27.65
CA LYS A 232 -19.61 19.49 -28.92
C LYS A 232 -20.84 20.38 -29.05
N ASN A 233 -20.62 21.68 -29.28
CA ASN A 233 -21.68 22.62 -29.64
C ASN A 233 -22.23 22.30 -31.03
#